data_AF-A0AA37SWU6-F1
#
_entry.id   AF-A0AA37SWU6-F1
#
_cell.length_a   1.000
_cell.length_b   1.000
_cell.length_c   1.000
_cell.angle_alpha   90.00
_cell.angle_beta   90.00
_cell.angle_gamma   90.00
#
_symmetry.space_group_name_H-M   'P 1'
#
loop_
_entity.id
_entity.type
_entity.pdbx_description
1 polymer ?
#
loop_
_entity_poly.entity_id
_entity_poly.type
_entity_poly.pdbx_seq_one_letter_code
_entity_poly.pdbx_strand_id
1 'polypeptide(L)' 'MKDKIDSKAGREQYSKRLGCVEPVFANIAKNKKMDYFTSRGKTKVNAQWQMHCMVHNIEKLRLYLQ' A
#
# COMPACT_ATOMS: atom_id res chain seq x y z
N MET A 1 16.76 -8.21 -1.74
CA MET A 1 16.22 -6.93 -2.25
C MET A 1 17.41 -5.99 -2.50
N LYS A 2 18.56 -6.48 -2.96
CA LYS A 2 18.90 -7.03 -4.29
C LYS A 2 19.63 -5.90 -5.03
N ASP A 3 20.77 -6.20 -5.67
CA ASP A 3 21.63 -5.27 -6.43
C ASP A 3 20.88 -4.24 -7.29
N LYS A 4 19.71 -4.63 -7.82
CA LYS A 4 18.80 -3.73 -8.55
C LYS A 4 18.41 -2.46 -7.80
N ILE A 5 18.21 -2.50 -6.48
CA ILE A 5 17.81 -1.33 -5.67
C ILE A 5 19.04 -0.55 -5.22
N ASP A 6 20.17 -1.24 -4.95
CA ASP A 6 21.36 -0.62 -4.35
C ASP A 6 22.20 0.19 -5.35
N SER A 7 22.02 -0.05 -6.66
CA SER A 7 22.54 0.80 -7.72
C SER A 7 22.04 2.25 -7.61
N LYS A 8 22.80 3.23 -8.08
CA LYS A 8 22.40 4.66 -8.04
C LYS A 8 21.02 4.89 -8.69
N ALA A 9 20.83 4.35 -9.89
CA ALA A 9 19.55 4.41 -10.61
C ALA A 9 18.43 3.66 -9.87
N GLY A 10 18.74 2.52 -9.24
CA GLY A 10 17.82 1.78 -8.39
C GLY A 10 17.31 2.59 -7.20
N ARG A 11 18.21 3.28 -6.49
CA ARG A 11 17.86 4.14 -5.35
C ARG A 11 17.02 5.34 -5.76
N GLU A 12 17.38 5.99 -6.86
CA GLU A 12 16.61 7.12 -7.41
C GLU A 12 15.19 6.70 -7.82
N GLN A 13 15.02 5.50 -8.36
CA GLN A 13 13.69 4.99 -8.68
C GLN A 13 12.93 4.54 -7.42
N TYR A 14 13.62 3.90 -6.48
CA TYR A 14 13.01 3.42 -5.25
C TYR A 14 12.55 4.56 -4.35
N SER A 15 13.28 5.68 -4.29
CA SER A 15 12.93 6.85 -3.48
C SER A 15 11.59 7.47 -3.86
N LYS A 16 11.17 7.36 -5.13
CA LYS A 16 9.85 7.82 -5.61
C LYS A 16 8.68 7.15 -4.90
N ARG A 17 8.90 5.98 -4.28
CA ARG A 17 7.88 5.28 -3.48
C ARG A 17 7.44 6.09 -2.25
N LEU A 18 8.32 6.92 -1.68
CA LEU A 18 8.00 7.76 -0.52
C LEU A 18 6.78 8.65 -0.75
N GLY A 19 6.65 9.22 -1.95
CA GLY A 19 5.52 10.11 -2.28
C GLY A 19 4.29 9.38 -2.81
N CYS A 20 4.45 8.22 -3.42
CA CYS A 20 3.37 7.55 -4.14
C CYS A 20 2.83 6.31 -3.41
N VAL A 21 3.73 5.46 -2.93
CA VAL A 21 3.41 4.11 -2.43
C VAL A 21 3.29 4.07 -0.92
N GLU A 22 4.25 4.66 -0.21
CA GLU A 22 4.27 4.65 1.26
C GLU A 22 3.01 5.27 1.90
N PRO A 23 2.41 6.36 1.38
CA PRO A 23 1.18 6.92 1.94
C PRO A 23 -0.02 5.96 1.86
N VAL A 24 -0.08 5.12 0.82
CA VAL A 24 -1.13 4.11 0.65
C VAL A 24 -1.02 3.06 1.77
N PHE A 25 0.19 2.53 1.97
CA PHE A 25 0.44 1.55 3.03
C PHE A 25 0.26 2.15 4.42
N ALA A 26 0.70 3.40 4.65
CA ALA A 26 0.52 4.08 5.92
C ALA A 26 -0.97 4.23 6.27
N ASN A 27 -1.81 4.66 5.31
CA ASN A 27 -3.25 4.78 5.54
C ASN A 27 -3.88 3.40 5.84
N ILE A 28 -3.58 2.38 5.03
CA ILE A 28 -4.15 1.03 5.23
C ILE A 28 -3.72 0.42 6.57
N ALA A 29 -2.43 0.45 6.89
CA ALA A 29 -1.90 -0.19 8.09
C ALA A 29 -2.21 0.59 9.37
N LYS A 30 -2.03 1.92 9.37
CA LYS A 30 -2.15 2.74 10.60
C LYS A 30 -3.55 3.31 10.78
N ASN A 31 -4.13 3.92 9.75
CA ASN A 31 -5.43 4.58 9.90
C ASN A 31 -6.59 3.58 9.77
N LYS A 32 -6.47 2.60 8.86
CA LYS A 32 -7.48 1.54 8.64
C LYS A 32 -7.18 0.25 9.43
N LYS A 33 -6.13 0.26 10.25
CA LYS A 33 -5.76 -0.79 11.22
C LYS A 33 -5.64 -2.20 10.62
N MET A 34 -5.11 -2.29 9.39
CA MET A 34 -4.79 -3.56 8.74
C MET A 34 -3.27 -3.77 8.71
N ASP A 35 -2.67 -3.93 9.88
CA ASP A 35 -1.24 -4.21 10.05
C ASP A 35 -0.92 -5.71 10.09
N TYR A 36 -1.93 -6.58 10.11
CA TYR A 36 -1.81 -8.03 9.93
C TYR A 36 -3.03 -8.63 9.23
N PHE A 37 -2.83 -9.79 8.61
CA PHE A 37 -3.93 -10.58 8.03
C PHE A 37 -4.58 -11.43 9.11
N THR A 38 -5.91 -11.37 9.19
CA THR A 38 -6.71 -12.16 10.15
C THR A 38 -7.22 -13.47 9.55
N SER A 39 -7.22 -13.55 8.22
CA SER A 39 -7.63 -14.74 7.47
C SER A 39 -6.46 -15.67 7.15
N ARG A 40 -6.76 -16.96 6.92
CA ARG A 40 -5.79 -17.95 6.44
C ARG A 40 -6.15 -18.43 5.03
N GLY A 41 -5.13 -18.72 4.25
CA GLY A 41 -5.25 -19.14 2.85
C GLY A 41 -5.25 -17.96 1.87
N LYS A 42 -4.57 -18.15 0.73
CA LYS A 42 -4.31 -17.09 -0.26
C LYS A 42 -5.58 -16.37 -0.70
N THR A 43 -6.67 -17.10 -0.98
CA THR A 43 -7.93 -16.53 -1.47
C THR A 43 -8.54 -15.55 -0.45
N LYS A 44 -8.64 -15.95 0.82
CA LYS A 44 -9.25 -15.11 1.86
C LYS A 44 -8.37 -13.90 2.22
N VAL A 45 -7.06 -14.11 2.31
CA VAL A 45 -6.08 -13.03 2.52
C VAL A 45 -6.14 -12.01 1.38
N ASN A 46 -6.23 -12.46 0.13
CA ASN A 46 -6.34 -11.57 -1.03
C ASN A 46 -7.66 -10.78 -1.01
N ALA A 47 -8.78 -11.42 -0.68
CA ALA A 47 -10.06 -10.74 -0.53
C ALA A 47 -10.00 -9.66 0.56
N GLN A 48 -9.40 -9.97 1.72
CA GLN A 48 -9.17 -9.00 2.80
C GLN A 48 -8.34 -7.80 2.31
N TRP A 49 -7.22 -8.08 1.63
CA TRP A 49 -6.34 -7.04 1.08
C TRP A 49 -7.05 -6.13 0.08
N GLN A 50 -7.81 -6.72 -0.86
CA GLN A 50 -8.55 -5.98 -1.88
C GLN A 50 -9.65 -5.11 -1.25
N MET A 51 -10.33 -5.60 -0.22
CA MET A 51 -11.34 -4.83 0.50
C MET A 51 -10.74 -3.56 1.14
N HIS A 52 -9.59 -3.68 1.82
CA HIS A 52 -8.92 -2.51 2.40
C HIS A 52 -8.38 -1.54 1.34
N CYS A 53 -7.85 -2.04 0.22
CA CYS A 53 -7.47 -1.21 -0.92
C CYS A 53 -8.68 -0.42 -1.47
N MET A 54 -9.84 -1.05 -1.57
CA MET A 54 -11.07 -0.40 -2.02
C MET A 54 -11.50 0.71 -1.06
N VAL A 55 -11.48 0.47 0.25
CA VAL A 55 -11.78 1.50 1.27
C VAL A 55 -10.83 2.69 1.15
N HIS A 56 -9.53 2.44 1.00
CA HIS A 56 -8.54 3.50 0.75
C HIS A 56 -8.87 4.32 -0.51
N ASN A 57 -9.21 3.65 -1.62
CA ASN A 57 -9.52 4.32 -2.88
C ASN A 57 -10.81 5.15 -2.79
N ILE A 58 -11.84 4.67 -2.10
CA ILE A 58 -13.09 5.43 -1.89
C ILE A 58 -12.81 6.70 -1.08
N GLU A 59 -12.05 6.60 0.00
CA GLU A 59 -11.63 7.77 0.79
C GLU A 59 -10.85 8.77 -0.05
N LYS A 60 -9.92 8.26 -0.88
CA LYS A 60 -9.15 9.07 -1.82
C LYS A 60 -10.07 9.81 -2.79
N LEU A 61 -11.01 9.12 -3.44
CA LEU A 61 -11.98 9.73 -4.36
C LEU A 61 -12.82 10.80 -3.67
N ARG A 62 -13.31 10.54 -2.45
CA ARG A 62 -14.07 11.53 -1.68
C ARG A 62 -13.26 12.82 -1.46
N LEU A 63 -11.97 12.71 -1.14
CA LEU A 63 -11.10 13.88 -0.90
C LEU A 63 -10.78 14.67 -2.17
N TYR A 64 -10.79 14.05 -3.35
CA TYR A 64 -10.50 14.73 -4.63
C TYR A 64 -11.75 15.27 -5.34
N LEU A 65 -12.93 14.76 -5.03
CA LEU A 65 -14.20 15.18 -5.63
C LEU A 65 -14.93 16.27 -4.81
N GLN A 66 -14.34 16.71 -3.69
CA GLN A 66 -14.78 17.85 -2.89
C GLN A 66 -13.97 19.09 -3.26
#